data_AF-A0A7R9YHT9-F1
#
_entry.id   AF-A0A7R9YHT9-F1
#
_cell.length_a   1.000
_cell.length_b   1.000
_cell.length_c   1.000
_cell.angle_alpha   90.00
_cell.angle_beta   90.00
_cell.angle_gamma   90.00
#
_symmetry.space_group_name_H-M   'P 1'
#
loop_
_entity.id
_entity.type
_entity.pdbx_description
1 polymer ?
#
loop_
_entity_poly.entity_id
_entity_poly.type
_entity_poly.pdbx_seq_one_letter_code
_entity_poly.pdbx_strand_id
1 'polypeptide(L)'
;AEAGGVSLWAAGQRELWTLATQTLIADAIRVRVGGTFRATNFEQLINGTRRSVAPALRAFAREPSALDLRVRCKRSRLWHTDAVAQRVAETLSLGARERLAARGEEDPPPLVLSMRLLRDEVEASIEAASTLHVRGCKPHATDSQ
;
A
#
# COMPACT_ATOMS: atom_id res chain seq x y z
N ALA A 1 -8.46 11.17 11.87
CA ALA A 1 -7.01 11.42 11.71
C ALA A 1 -6.30 10.71 12.84
N GLU A 2 -5.25 9.93 12.56
CA GLU A 2 -4.45 9.28 13.60
C GLU A 2 -3.08 9.92 13.68
N ALA A 3 -2.42 9.77 14.84
CA ALA A 3 -1.07 10.26 15.07
C ALA A 3 -0.14 9.85 13.91
N GLY A 4 0.41 10.85 13.20
CA GLY A 4 1.35 10.67 12.09
C GLY A 4 0.76 10.76 10.67
N GLY A 5 -0.52 11.10 10.49
CA GLY A 5 -1.07 11.31 9.15
C GLY A 5 -2.35 12.13 9.09
N VAL A 6 -2.58 12.78 7.94
CA VAL A 6 -3.80 13.55 7.64
C VAL A 6 -4.61 12.79 6.59
N SER A 7 -5.91 12.67 6.80
CA SER A 7 -6.84 12.10 5.83
C SER A 7 -7.65 13.24 5.22
N LEU A 8 -7.74 13.26 3.90
CA LEU A 8 -8.54 14.21 3.15
C LEU A 8 -9.27 13.48 2.02
N TRP A 9 -10.42 14.01 1.64
CA TRP A 9 -11.10 13.61 0.43
C TRP A 9 -10.52 14.41 -0.73
N ALA A 10 -10.14 13.74 -1.80
CA ALA A 10 -9.63 14.38 -3.02
C ALA A 10 -10.63 14.16 -4.16
N ALA A 11 -10.92 15.22 -4.91
CA ALA A 11 -11.89 15.22 -6.02
C ALA A 11 -11.32 14.59 -7.31
N GLY A 12 -10.00 14.40 -7.40
CA GLY A 12 -9.40 13.73 -8.57
C GLY A 12 -7.88 13.79 -8.65
N GLN A 13 -7.35 13.34 -9.79
CA GLN A 13 -5.90 13.18 -10.03
C GLN A 13 -5.10 14.48 -9.91
N ARG A 14 -5.69 15.62 -10.28
CA ARG A 14 -5.03 16.94 -10.19
C ARG A 14 -4.66 17.31 -8.76
N GLU A 15 -5.54 17.03 -7.81
CA GLU A 15 -5.28 17.28 -6.39
C GLU A 15 -4.20 16.34 -5.87
N LEU A 16 -4.22 15.07 -6.29
CA LEU A 16 -3.18 14.11 -5.95
C LEU A 16 -1.80 14.57 -6.45
N TRP A 17 -1.72 15.02 -7.70
CA TRP A 17 -0.50 15.59 -8.29
C TRP A 17 -0.02 16.83 -7.55
N THR A 18 -0.95 17.72 -7.22
CA THR A 18 -0.67 18.96 -6.47
C THR A 18 -0.10 18.62 -5.09
N LEU A 19 -0.71 17.67 -4.37
CA LEU A 19 -0.21 17.22 -3.08
C LEU A 19 1.19 16.59 -3.19
N ALA A 20 1.42 15.75 -4.20
CA ALA A 20 2.71 15.08 -4.41
C ALA A 20 3.85 16.05 -4.71
N THR A 21 3.55 17.17 -5.38
CA THR A 21 4.57 18.15 -5.79
C THR A 21 4.75 19.29 -4.81
N GLN A 22 3.71 19.67 -4.07
CA GLN A 22 3.71 20.88 -3.24
C GLN A 22 3.84 20.62 -1.74
N THR A 23 3.60 19.40 -1.27
CA THR A 23 3.75 19.12 0.17
C THR A 23 5.20 19.26 0.62
N LEU A 24 5.42 19.95 1.74
CA LEU A 24 6.74 20.12 2.36
C LEU A 24 6.97 19.20 3.56
N ILE A 25 5.89 18.66 4.12
CA ILE A 25 5.88 18.01 5.43
C ILE A 25 5.47 16.55 5.38
N ALA A 26 4.80 16.12 4.30
CA ALA A 26 4.38 14.74 4.18
C ALA A 26 5.57 13.87 3.76
N ASP A 27 5.69 12.69 4.37
CA ASP A 27 6.70 11.70 3.98
C ASP A 27 6.24 10.83 2.79
N ALA A 28 4.94 10.53 2.76
CA ALA A 28 4.30 9.74 1.71
C ALA A 28 2.83 10.15 1.53
N ILE A 29 2.32 9.93 0.33
CA ILE A 29 0.92 10.08 -0.02
C ILE A 29 0.38 8.70 -0.42
N ARG A 30 -0.75 8.34 0.17
CA ARG A 30 -1.42 7.07 -0.09
C ARG A 30 -2.88 7.31 -0.43
N VAL A 31 -3.37 6.58 -1.42
CA VAL A 31 -4.77 6.57 -1.81
C VAL A 31 -5.44 5.39 -1.11
N ARG A 32 -6.40 5.67 -0.23
CA ARG A 32 -7.19 4.61 0.41
C ARG A 32 -8.03 3.90 -0.66
N VAL A 33 -8.00 2.57 -0.63
CA VAL A 33 -8.74 1.74 -1.59
C VAL A 33 -9.72 0.86 -0.84
N GLY A 34 -10.97 0.87 -1.32
CA GLY A 34 -12.06 0.19 -0.63
C GLY A 34 -12.49 0.89 0.67
N GLY A 35 -13.41 0.24 1.38
CA GLY A 35 -13.81 0.65 2.73
C GLY A 35 -12.92 0.04 3.80
N THR A 36 -12.89 0.67 4.98
CA THR A 36 -12.33 0.06 6.19
C THR A 36 -13.24 -1.07 6.68
N PHE A 37 -12.64 -2.10 7.27
CA PHE A 37 -13.41 -3.20 7.84
C PHE A 37 -12.72 -3.78 9.07
N ARG A 38 -13.51 -4.36 9.96
CA ARG A 38 -13.00 -4.98 11.18
C ARG A 38 -12.63 -6.44 10.93
N ALA A 39 -11.46 -6.86 11.41
CA ALA A 39 -11.02 -8.26 11.39
C ALA A 39 -10.30 -8.64 12.69
N THR A 40 -10.88 -9.59 13.42
CA THR A 40 -10.32 -10.13 14.66
C THR A 40 -9.70 -11.51 14.50
N ASN A 41 -9.96 -12.18 13.36
CA ASN A 41 -9.44 -13.50 13.01
C ASN A 41 -9.17 -13.57 11.49
N PHE A 42 -8.48 -14.62 11.03
CA PHE A 42 -8.08 -14.75 9.62
C PHE A 42 -9.26 -14.89 8.65
N GLU A 43 -10.33 -15.57 9.06
CA GLU A 43 -11.51 -15.73 8.20
C GLU A 43 -12.17 -14.37 7.91
N GLN A 44 -12.33 -13.53 8.93
CA GLN A 44 -12.82 -12.16 8.79
C GLN A 44 -11.89 -11.31 7.92
N LEU A 45 -10.57 -11.45 8.10
CA LEU A 45 -9.59 -10.76 7.26
C LEU A 45 -9.74 -11.14 5.79
N ILE A 46 -9.80 -12.44 5.48
CA ILE A 46 -9.92 -12.95 4.11
C ILE A 46 -11.24 -12.47 3.49
N ASN A 47 -12.34 -12.62 4.21
CA ASN A 47 -13.66 -12.22 3.74
C ASN A 47 -13.76 -10.70 3.52
N GLY A 48 -13.24 -9.89 4.44
CA GLY A 48 -13.19 -8.45 4.29
C GLY A 48 -12.29 -8.00 3.13
N THR A 49 -11.12 -8.64 2.98
CA THR A 49 -10.19 -8.37 1.88
C THR A 49 -10.83 -8.65 0.52
N ARG A 50 -11.53 -9.78 0.36
CA ARG A 50 -12.26 -10.13 -0.88
C ARG A 50 -13.37 -9.15 -1.20
N ARG A 51 -14.12 -8.67 -0.20
CA ARG A 51 -15.28 -7.79 -0.42
C ARG A 51 -14.90 -6.33 -0.61
N SER A 52 -13.97 -5.83 0.21
CA SER A 52 -13.67 -4.39 0.26
C SER A 52 -12.45 -4.02 -0.58
N VAL A 53 -11.40 -4.85 -0.59
CA VAL A 53 -10.11 -4.50 -1.20
C VAL A 53 -10.02 -4.98 -2.64
N ALA A 54 -10.35 -6.26 -2.90
CA ALA A 54 -10.17 -6.87 -4.21
C ALA A 54 -10.89 -6.14 -5.37
N PRO A 55 -12.15 -5.67 -5.23
CA PRO A 55 -12.84 -4.96 -6.32
C PRO A 55 -12.20 -3.59 -6.58
N ALA A 56 -11.83 -2.86 -5.52
CA ALA A 56 -11.20 -1.55 -5.64
C ALA A 56 -9.82 -1.66 -6.30
N LEU A 57 -9.07 -2.72 -5.99
CA LEU A 57 -7.73 -2.94 -6.53
C LEU A 57 -7.71 -3.10 -8.05
N ARG A 58 -8.77 -3.70 -8.64
CA ARG A 58 -8.92 -3.85 -10.10
C ARG A 58 -8.99 -2.52 -10.85
N ALA A 59 -9.33 -1.43 -10.17
CA ALA A 59 -9.29 -0.08 -10.75
C ALA A 59 -7.87 0.49 -10.87
N PHE A 60 -6.92 -0.02 -10.07
CA PHE A 60 -5.54 0.46 -10.03
C PHE A 60 -4.57 -0.45 -10.78
N ALA A 61 -4.79 -1.77 -10.77
CA ALA A 61 -3.94 -2.74 -11.43
C ALA A 61 -4.78 -3.74 -12.24
N ARG A 62 -4.44 -3.89 -13.52
CA ARG A 62 -5.01 -4.93 -14.40
C ARG A 62 -4.53 -6.32 -14.00
N GLU A 63 -3.27 -6.41 -13.58
CA GLU A 63 -2.63 -7.64 -13.10
C GLU A 63 -2.19 -7.45 -11.65
N PRO A 64 -2.95 -7.98 -10.67
CA PRO A 64 -2.61 -7.88 -9.24
C PRO A 64 -1.26 -8.53 -8.88
N SER A 65 -0.72 -9.38 -9.75
CA SER A 65 0.58 -10.02 -9.59
C SER A 65 1.76 -9.04 -9.58
N ALA A 66 1.57 -7.83 -10.11
CA ALA A 66 2.56 -6.78 -10.15
C ALA A 66 2.44 -5.80 -8.97
N LEU A 67 1.99 -6.25 -7.81
CA LEU A 67 1.86 -5.42 -6.61
C LEU A 67 2.78 -5.90 -5.50
N ASP A 68 3.49 -4.96 -4.86
CA ASP A 68 4.18 -5.22 -3.60
C ASP A 68 3.21 -5.06 -2.43
N LEU A 69 3.27 -5.94 -1.43
CA LEU A 69 2.39 -5.90 -0.27
C LEU A 69 3.16 -5.52 0.99
N ARG A 70 2.76 -4.42 1.62
CA ARG A 70 3.30 -3.98 2.92
C ARG A 70 2.23 -4.00 3.99
N VAL A 71 2.36 -4.92 4.94
CA VAL A 71 1.43 -5.01 6.08
C VAL A 71 2.05 -4.37 7.32
N ARG A 72 1.24 -3.68 8.11
CA ARG A 72 1.57 -3.32 9.48
C ARG A 72 0.41 -3.61 10.42
N CYS A 73 0.68 -4.34 11.49
CA CYS A 73 -0.29 -4.59 12.55
C CYS A 73 0.12 -3.87 13.84
N LYS A 74 -0.83 -3.19 14.49
CA LYS A 74 -0.59 -2.49 15.76
C LYS A 74 -1.82 -2.58 16.66
N ARG A 75 -1.66 -3.03 17.91
CA ARG A 75 -2.76 -3.14 18.89
C ARG A 75 -3.99 -3.89 18.35
N SER A 76 -3.76 -4.90 17.52
CA SER A 76 -4.82 -5.75 16.93
C SER A 76 -4.59 -7.19 17.35
N ARG A 77 -5.67 -7.98 17.38
CA ARG A 77 -5.60 -9.42 17.68
C ARG A 77 -4.78 -10.18 16.65
N LEU A 78 -4.89 -9.79 15.39
CA LEU A 78 -4.00 -10.24 14.32
C LEU A 78 -2.69 -9.44 14.37
N TRP A 79 -1.68 -9.95 15.09
CA TRP A 79 -0.42 -9.23 15.30
C TRP A 79 0.76 -9.77 14.48
N HIS A 80 0.67 -11.02 14.02
CA HIS A 80 1.68 -11.63 13.15
C HIS A 80 1.63 -11.00 11.75
N THR A 81 2.43 -9.98 11.54
CA THR A 81 2.45 -9.19 10.29
C THR A 81 2.70 -10.07 9.07
N ASP A 82 3.64 -11.02 9.15
CA ASP A 82 3.96 -11.93 8.04
C ASP A 82 2.82 -12.91 7.73
N ALA A 83 2.19 -13.47 8.76
CA ALA A 83 1.04 -14.35 8.56
C ALA A 83 -0.14 -13.61 7.94
N VAL A 84 -0.38 -12.36 8.35
CA VAL A 84 -1.41 -11.50 7.73
C VAL A 84 -1.04 -11.20 6.28
N ALA A 85 0.22 -10.83 6.00
CA ALA A 85 0.71 -10.56 4.65
C ALA A 85 0.54 -11.77 3.73
N GLN A 86 0.92 -12.96 4.18
CA GLN A 86 0.74 -14.19 3.42
C GLN A 86 -0.73 -14.43 3.07
N ARG A 87 -1.64 -14.35 4.05
CA ARG A 87 -3.08 -14.60 3.80
C ARG A 87 -3.70 -13.58 2.86
N VAL A 88 -3.30 -12.31 2.96
CA VAL A 88 -3.75 -11.27 2.05
C VAL A 88 -3.22 -11.52 0.64
N ALA A 89 -1.93 -11.82 0.49
CA ALA A 89 -1.31 -12.10 -0.80
C ALA A 89 -1.99 -13.29 -1.48
N GLU A 90 -2.20 -14.39 -0.77
CA GLU A 90 -2.98 -15.55 -1.24
C GLU A 90 -4.41 -15.16 -1.66
N THR A 91 -5.07 -14.33 -0.86
CA THR A 91 -6.47 -13.93 -1.10
C THR A 91 -6.63 -13.05 -2.34
N LEU A 92 -5.68 -12.16 -2.58
CA LEU A 92 -5.68 -11.22 -3.70
C LEU A 92 -4.94 -11.78 -4.93
N SER A 93 -4.43 -13.00 -4.84
CA SER A 93 -3.55 -13.61 -5.85
C SER A 93 -2.37 -12.70 -6.23
N LEU A 94 -1.81 -12.00 -5.24
CA LEU A 94 -0.61 -11.19 -5.46
C LEU A 94 0.54 -12.13 -5.79
N GLY A 95 1.37 -11.73 -6.75
CA GLY A 95 2.47 -12.55 -7.20
C GLY A 95 3.50 -12.63 -6.10
N ALA A 96 3.75 -13.82 -5.57
CA ALA A 96 5.06 -14.12 -5.03
C ALA A 96 6.06 -13.81 -6.15
N ARG A 97 7.07 -12.96 -5.91
CA ARG A 97 8.09 -12.54 -6.88
C ARG A 97 9.00 -13.70 -7.33
N GLU A 98 8.45 -14.84 -7.74
CA GLU A 98 9.20 -15.93 -8.37
C GLU A 98 9.05 -15.98 -9.89
N ARG A 99 8.36 -15.05 -10.56
CA ARG A 99 8.11 -15.17 -12.02
C ARG A 99 8.26 -13.95 -12.90
N LEU A 100 9.19 -13.03 -12.61
CA LEU A 100 9.54 -11.99 -13.60
C LEU A 100 11.05 -11.80 -13.79
N ALA A 101 11.78 -12.91 -13.93
CA ALA A 101 13.12 -12.94 -14.55
C ALA A 101 13.06 -13.41 -16.02
N ALA A 102 11.87 -13.43 -16.65
CA ALA A 102 11.66 -13.93 -18.01
C ALA A 102 11.20 -12.86 -19.02
N ARG A 103 11.12 -11.58 -18.62
CA ARG A 103 10.94 -10.45 -19.54
C ARG A 103 11.92 -9.37 -19.13
N GLY A 104 13.00 -9.27 -19.90
CA GLY A 104 13.97 -8.19 -19.76
C GLY A 104 13.33 -6.89 -20.19
N GLU A 105 12.87 -6.12 -19.21
CA GLU A 105 12.63 -4.67 -19.27
C GLU A 105 12.56 -4.23 -17.79
N GLU A 106 13.50 -3.39 -17.36
CA GLU A 106 13.51 -2.77 -16.03
C GLU A 106 12.36 -1.76 -15.93
N ASP A 107 11.14 -2.26 -15.74
CA ASP A 107 9.95 -1.44 -15.54
C ASP A 107 9.89 -0.91 -14.09
N PRO A 108 9.31 0.29 -13.87
CA PRO A 108 9.31 0.98 -12.58
C PRO A 108 8.63 0.15 -11.49
N PRO A 109 8.91 0.44 -10.20
CA PRO A 109 8.51 -0.44 -9.11
C PRO A 109 6.99 -0.72 -9.11
N PRO A 110 6.62 -1.97 -8.81
CA PRO A 110 5.24 -2.42 -8.75
C PRO A 110 4.46 -1.57 -7.75
N LEU A 111 3.29 -1.07 -8.15
CA LEU A 111 2.33 -0.39 -7.27
C LEU A 111 2.32 -1.03 -5.87
N VAL A 112 2.59 -0.25 -4.81
CA VAL A 112 2.69 -0.78 -3.45
C VAL A 112 1.32 -0.71 -2.78
N LEU A 113 0.77 -1.87 -2.43
CA LEU A 113 -0.40 -2.00 -1.58
C LEU A 113 0.05 -2.04 -0.11
N SER A 114 -0.33 -1.02 0.65
CA SER A 114 -0.14 -0.98 2.10
C SER A 114 -1.44 -1.37 2.82
N MET A 115 -1.35 -2.35 3.72
CA MET A 115 -2.43 -2.69 4.64
C MET A 115 -2.04 -2.36 6.07
N ARG A 116 -2.90 -1.59 6.74
CA ARG A 116 -2.74 -1.20 8.14
C ARG A 116 -3.85 -1.83 8.96
N LEU A 117 -3.47 -2.58 9.98
CA LEU A 117 -4.37 -3.11 10.98
C LEU A 117 -4.13 -2.38 12.29
N LEU A 118 -5.16 -1.72 12.82
CA LEU A 118 -5.08 -1.01 14.09
C LEU A 118 -6.35 -1.14 14.90
N ARG A 119 -6.24 -1.68 16.13
CA ARG A 119 -7.41 -1.96 17.00
C ARG A 119 -8.47 -2.81 16.27
N ASP A 120 -8.00 -3.81 15.54
CA ASP A 120 -8.79 -4.71 14.69
C ASP A 120 -9.45 -4.05 13.47
N GLU A 121 -9.26 -2.75 13.24
CA GLU A 121 -9.69 -2.07 12.00
C GLU A 121 -8.62 -2.21 10.92
N VAL A 122 -9.04 -2.64 9.73
CA VAL A 122 -8.19 -2.85 8.56
C VAL A 122 -8.45 -1.74 7.56
N GLU A 123 -7.37 -1.09 7.14
CA GLU A 123 -7.35 -0.08 6.09
C GLU A 123 -6.36 -0.51 5.00
N ALA A 124 -6.80 -0.47 3.74
CA ALA A 124 -5.95 -0.72 2.58
C ALA A 124 -5.70 0.60 1.85
N SER A 125 -4.48 0.78 1.36
CA SER A 125 -4.10 1.98 0.59
C SER A 125 -3.02 1.67 -0.43
N ILE A 126 -3.07 2.33 -1.58
CA ILE A 126 -2.02 2.30 -2.59
C ILE A 126 -1.07 3.47 -2.36
N GLU A 127 0.23 3.20 -2.40
CA GLU A 127 1.25 4.24 -2.34
C GLU A 127 1.28 5.01 -3.65
N ALA A 128 0.94 6.31 -3.61
CA ALA A 128 0.96 7.18 -4.79
C ALA A 128 2.28 7.95 -4.90
N ALA A 129 2.87 8.32 -3.76
CA ALA A 129 4.20 8.89 -3.68
C ALA A 129 4.82 8.58 -2.32
N SER A 130 6.13 8.36 -2.27
CA SER A 130 6.86 8.13 -1.02
C SER A 130 8.22 8.81 -1.03
N THR A 131 8.85 8.89 0.15
CA THR A 131 10.13 9.58 0.33
C THR A 131 10.11 11.01 -0.20
N LEU A 132 9.00 11.73 -0.01
CA LEU A 132 8.79 13.09 -0.53
C LEU A 132 9.74 14.14 0.08
N HIS A 133 10.43 13.77 1.16
CA HIS A 133 11.52 14.58 1.73
C HIS A 133 12.78 14.56 0.84
N VAL A 134 12.93 13.59 -0.05
CA VAL A 134 14.04 13.50 -1.03
C VAL A 134 13.68 14.33 -2.27
N ARG A 135 14.18 15.57 -2.34
CA ARG A 135 13.88 16.52 -3.43
C ARG A 135 14.90 16.55 -4.57
N GLY A 136 15.85 15.62 -4.58
CA GLY A 136 16.95 15.60 -5.57
C GLY A 136 18.02 16.69 -5.38
N CYS A 137 17.87 17.58 -4.40
CA CYS A 137 18.86 18.64 -4.13
C CYS A 137 20.05 18.18 -3.26
N LYS A 138 20.00 16.98 -2.69
CA LYS A 138 21.10 16.38 -1.91
C LYS A 138 21.68 15.22 -2.71
N PRO A 139 23.01 15.14 -2.90
CA PRO A 139 23.63 13.96 -3.49
C PRO A 139 23.28 12.74 -2.63
N HIS A 140 22.88 11.65 -3.28
CA HIS A 140 22.64 10.38 -2.62
C HIS A 140 24.00 9.87 -2.09
N ALA A 141 24.09 9.51 -0.81
CA ALA A 141 25.35 9.10 -0.19
C ALA A 141 25.81 7.68 -0.58
N THR A 142 25.56 7.28 -1.82
CA THR A 142 25.88 5.94 -2.35
C THR A 142 26.65 6.08 -3.67
N ASP A 143 27.77 6.80 -3.64
CA ASP A 143 28.78 6.82 -4.71
C ASP A 143 30.18 6.79 -4.07
N SER A 144 30.45 5.77 -3.26
CA SER A 144 31.78 5.49 -2.70
C SER A 144 31.93 4.01 -2.40
N GLN A 145 32.09 3.19 -3.44
CA GLN A 145 32.85 1.94 -3.40
C GLN A 145 33.51 1.69 -4.76
#